data_AF-A0A942A7T1-F1
#
_entry.id   AF-A0A942A7T1-F1
#
_cell.length_a   1.000
_cell.length_b   1.000
_cell.length_c   1.000
_cell.angle_alpha   90.00
_cell.angle_beta   90.00
_cell.angle_gamma   90.00
#
_symmetry.space_group_name_H-M   'P 1'
#
loop_
_entity.id
_entity.type
_entity.pdbx_description
1 polymer ?
#
loop_
_entity_poly.entity_id
_entity_poly.type
_entity_poly.pdbx_seq_one_letter_code
_entity_poly.pdbx_strand_id
1 'polypeptide(L)'
;MKENLHKDNVRDIEEGSVDYKELIFQYIIHWPWFVASILVCLIGSWAYLHFQTPVYQVSASIMIKDDKKSGGNSADLESLGLGGMITSTQSIDNEIEVLRSKTILKEVVNNLELYIQYYDEDEFPKKELYKTSPVIVNLTTQEADQLPGTALIDMKLASEGSLDIQLKIGVNEYTKHFDKLPAVLPTDAGTFGFTLKDSLSSGKVVGQNEIRNISAMVSRPFGVAKGYQNMLNIAPT
;
A
#
# COMPACT_ATOMS: atom_id res chain seq x y z
N MET A 1 -57.02 9.52 -76.13
CA MET A 1 -56.41 8.26 -75.66
C MET A 1 -55.47 8.66 -74.53
N LYS A 2 -55.93 8.63 -73.27
CA LYS A 2 -55.57 7.60 -72.26
C LYS A 2 -54.06 7.29 -72.31
N GLU A 3 -53.21 7.47 -71.31
CA GLU A 3 -53.34 7.70 -69.87
C GLU A 3 -51.98 8.26 -69.44
N ASN A 4 -51.93 9.40 -68.74
CA ASN A 4 -50.76 9.83 -67.98
C ASN A 4 -51.08 9.57 -66.52
N LEU A 5 -50.66 8.41 -65.99
CA LEU A 5 -50.59 8.23 -64.55
C LEU A 5 -49.52 7.20 -64.21
N HIS A 6 -48.64 7.63 -63.31
CA HIS A 6 -47.95 6.77 -62.37
C HIS A 6 -46.70 6.02 -62.86
N LYS A 7 -45.57 6.74 -62.93
CA LYS A 7 -44.26 6.12 -62.62
C LYS A 7 -43.20 7.09 -62.10
N ASP A 8 -43.60 8.04 -61.26
CA ASP A 8 -42.68 8.80 -60.41
C ASP A 8 -42.93 8.37 -58.97
N ASN A 9 -42.27 7.29 -58.52
CA ASN A 9 -42.13 6.94 -57.10
C ASN A 9 -41.14 5.79 -56.90
N VAL A 10 -39.99 5.85 -57.56
CA VAL A 10 -38.79 5.13 -57.10
C VAL A 10 -37.58 6.04 -57.29
N ARG A 11 -37.68 7.25 -56.74
CA ARG A 11 -36.53 8.02 -56.31
C ARG A 11 -36.55 7.98 -54.78
N ASP A 12 -35.38 7.76 -54.21
CA ASP A 12 -35.05 8.04 -52.80
C ASP A 12 -35.48 6.98 -51.77
N ILE A 13 -34.95 5.75 -51.90
CA ILE A 13 -34.59 4.94 -50.72
C ILE A 13 -33.23 4.25 -50.99
N GLU A 14 -32.19 5.04 -51.22
CA GLU A 14 -30.80 4.63 -50.98
C GLU A 14 -30.07 5.66 -50.08
N GLU A 15 -30.82 6.40 -49.27
CA GLU A 15 -30.25 7.10 -48.11
C GLU A 15 -30.18 6.12 -46.94
N GLY A 16 -29.02 5.50 -46.72
CA GLY A 16 -28.78 4.81 -45.44
C GLY A 16 -27.78 3.66 -45.44
N SER A 17 -27.15 3.28 -46.55
CA SER A 17 -25.95 2.43 -46.46
C SER A 17 -24.74 3.35 -46.27
N VAL A 18 -24.38 3.60 -45.01
CA VAL A 18 -23.02 4.04 -44.68
C VAL A 18 -22.09 3.09 -45.43
N ASP A 19 -21.36 3.59 -46.42
CA ASP A 19 -20.52 2.78 -47.29
C ASP A 19 -19.27 2.36 -46.49
N TYR A 20 -19.45 1.34 -45.65
CA TYR A 20 -18.40 0.81 -44.76
C TYR A 20 -17.15 0.41 -45.57
N LYS A 21 -17.31 0.05 -46.84
CA LYS A 21 -16.20 -0.29 -47.74
C LYS A 21 -15.32 0.91 -48.08
N GLU A 22 -15.91 2.07 -48.37
CA GLU A 22 -15.18 3.31 -48.70
C GLU A 22 -14.35 3.77 -47.49
N LEU A 23 -14.96 3.73 -46.30
CA LEU A 23 -14.30 4.02 -45.02
C LEU A 23 -13.16 3.05 -44.72
N ILE A 24 -13.37 1.74 -44.94
CA ILE A 24 -12.33 0.71 -44.70
C ILE A 24 -11.15 0.86 -45.67
N PHE A 25 -11.40 1.20 -46.94
CA PHE A 25 -10.32 1.45 -47.92
C PHE A 25 -9.47 2.66 -47.54
N GLN A 26 -10.09 3.73 -47.01
CA GLN A 26 -9.36 4.90 -46.52
C GLN A 26 -8.57 4.63 -45.23
N TYR A 27 -8.99 3.66 -44.41
CA TYR A 27 -8.21 3.17 -43.25
C TYR A 27 -7.05 2.27 -43.65
N ILE A 28 -7.21 1.44 -44.68
CA ILE A 28 -6.16 0.55 -45.20
C ILE A 28 -4.98 1.34 -45.81
N ILE A 29 -5.21 2.49 -46.46
CA ILE A 29 -4.09 3.30 -46.98
C ILE A 29 -3.24 3.94 -45.86
N HIS A 30 -3.85 4.19 -44.69
CA HIS A 30 -3.19 4.75 -43.50
C HIS A 30 -2.76 3.66 -42.49
N TRP A 31 -2.74 2.38 -42.89
CA TRP A 31 -2.37 1.27 -42.02
C TRP A 31 -1.06 1.44 -41.22
N PRO A 32 0.00 2.13 -41.72
CA PRO A 32 1.22 2.31 -40.92
C PRO A 32 0.99 3.22 -39.71
N TRP A 33 0.12 4.23 -39.82
CA TRP A 33 -0.26 5.10 -38.70
C TRP A 33 -1.11 4.36 -37.66
N PHE A 34 -1.95 3.43 -38.11
CA PHE A 34 -2.70 2.55 -37.22
C PHE A 34 -1.77 1.61 -36.44
N VAL A 35 -0.81 0.98 -37.13
CA VAL A 35 0.21 0.13 -36.49
C VAL A 35 1.09 0.95 -35.55
N ALA A 36 1.49 2.17 -35.94
CA ALA A 36 2.24 3.07 -35.07
C ALA A 36 1.45 3.45 -33.81
N SER A 37 0.15 3.72 -33.93
CA SER A 37 -0.73 4.02 -32.79
C SER A 37 -0.83 2.82 -31.83
N ILE A 38 -1.00 1.60 -32.37
CA ILE A 38 -0.98 0.37 -31.56
C ILE A 38 0.36 0.21 -30.85
N LEU A 39 1.47 0.44 -31.55
CA LEU A 39 2.82 0.29 -30.99
C LEU A 39 3.07 1.31 -29.87
N VAL A 40 2.65 2.57 -30.06
CA VAL A 40 2.69 3.60 -29.00
C VAL A 40 1.82 3.21 -27.82
N CYS A 41 0.63 2.65 -28.05
CA CYS A 41 -0.25 2.17 -26.98
C CYS A 41 0.38 1.02 -26.19
N LEU A 42 1.02 0.05 -26.88
CA LEU A 42 1.72 -1.06 -26.23
C LEU A 42 2.93 -0.60 -25.41
N ILE A 43 3.73 0.33 -25.94
CA ILE A 43 4.85 0.92 -25.20
C ILE A 43 4.34 1.68 -23.98
N GLY A 44 3.27 2.46 -24.14
CA GLY A 44 2.63 3.18 -23.03
C GLY A 44 2.09 2.23 -21.95
N SER A 45 1.43 1.14 -22.35
CA SER A 45 0.92 0.11 -21.44
C SER A 45 2.05 -0.62 -20.71
N TRP A 46 3.13 -0.98 -21.41
CA TRP A 46 4.30 -1.63 -20.82
C TRP A 46 5.00 -0.71 -19.81
N ALA A 47 5.22 0.56 -20.19
CA ALA A 47 5.77 1.56 -19.28
C ALA A 47 4.87 1.73 -18.05
N TYR A 48 3.56 1.90 -18.25
CA TYR A 48 2.61 2.05 -17.15
C TYR A 48 2.66 0.87 -16.17
N LEU A 49 2.68 -0.36 -16.67
CA LEU A 49 2.74 -1.56 -15.83
C LEU A 49 4.08 -1.70 -15.10
N HIS A 50 5.18 -1.25 -15.71
CA HIS A 50 6.50 -1.27 -15.10
C HIS A 50 6.66 -0.22 -14.00
N PHE A 51 6.01 0.94 -14.14
CA PHE A 51 6.04 2.02 -13.15
C PHE A 51 5.02 1.85 -12.03
N GLN A 52 3.93 1.10 -12.25
CA GLN A 52 2.88 0.96 -11.25
C GLN A 52 3.34 0.09 -10.07
N THR A 53 3.17 0.61 -8.85
CA THR A 53 3.43 -0.17 -7.62
C THR A 53 2.36 -1.27 -7.47
N PRO A 54 2.75 -2.54 -7.29
CA PRO A 54 1.80 -3.63 -7.12
C PRO A 54 1.04 -3.47 -5.80
N VAL A 55 -0.29 -3.62 -5.86
CA VAL A 55 -1.16 -3.64 -4.68
C VAL A 55 -1.33 -5.09 -4.24
N TYR A 56 -0.95 -5.39 -2.99
CA TYR A 56 -1.05 -6.74 -2.43
C TYR A 56 -2.29 -6.87 -1.55
N GLN A 57 -2.99 -8.00 -1.66
CA GLN A 57 -4.08 -8.38 -0.77
C GLN A 57 -3.65 -9.58 0.07
N VAL A 58 -3.73 -9.42 1.39
CA VAL A 58 -3.49 -10.51 2.36
C VAL A 58 -4.84 -10.91 2.94
N SER A 59 -5.14 -12.22 2.95
CA SER A 59 -6.37 -12.76 3.49
C SER A 59 -6.06 -13.88 4.48
N ALA A 60 -6.76 -13.88 5.61
CA ALA A 60 -6.64 -14.89 6.65
C ALA A 60 -8.05 -15.31 7.08
N SER A 61 -8.23 -16.58 7.42
CA SER A 61 -9.47 -17.11 7.98
C SER A 61 -9.23 -17.55 9.42
N ILE A 62 -10.12 -17.14 10.32
CA ILE A 62 -10.03 -17.41 11.75
C ILE A 62 -11.30 -18.18 12.14
N MET A 63 -11.11 -19.33 12.79
CA MET A 63 -12.22 -20.14 13.28
C MET A 63 -12.55 -19.73 14.72
N ILE A 64 -13.77 -19.25 14.94
CA ILE A 64 -14.28 -18.93 16.28
C ILE A 64 -14.88 -20.22 16.86
N LYS A 65 -14.40 -20.61 18.03
CA LYS A 65 -14.96 -21.75 18.76
C LYS A 65 -16.01 -21.21 19.72
N ASP A 66 -17.28 -21.56 19.48
CA ASP A 66 -18.33 -21.26 20.44
C ASP A 66 -18.08 -22.02 21.74
N ASP A 67 -17.72 -21.31 22.80
CA ASP A 67 -17.82 -21.82 24.16
C ASP A 67 -19.31 -21.87 24.53
N LYS A 68 -19.99 -22.94 24.09
CA LYS A 68 -21.25 -23.34 24.71
C LYS A 68 -20.99 -23.64 26.17
N LYS A 69 -21.13 -22.62 27.02
CA LYS A 69 -21.25 -22.79 28.47
C LYS A 69 -22.54 -23.57 28.74
N SER A 70 -22.39 -24.88 28.79
CA SER A 70 -23.27 -25.80 29.50
C SER A 70 -23.30 -25.37 30.98
N GLY A 71 -24.21 -24.46 31.33
CA GLY A 71 -24.30 -23.94 32.70
C GLY A 71 -25.39 -22.90 32.87
N GLY A 72 -26.65 -23.36 32.95
CA GLY A 72 -27.77 -22.60 33.50
C GLY A 72 -28.77 -22.05 32.46
N ASN A 73 -29.93 -22.69 32.42
CA ASN A 73 -31.22 -22.16 31.93
C ASN A 73 -31.43 -21.94 30.42
N SER A 74 -30.50 -22.32 29.54
CA SER A 74 -30.67 -22.21 28.07
C SER A 74 -31.27 -23.44 27.38
N ALA A 75 -31.40 -24.58 28.08
CA ALA A 75 -31.88 -25.83 27.51
C ALA A 75 -33.35 -25.78 27.03
N ASP A 76 -34.19 -24.95 27.65
CA ASP A 76 -35.61 -24.81 27.30
C ASP A 76 -35.81 -24.02 26.00
N LEU A 77 -34.92 -23.06 25.72
CA LEU A 77 -34.98 -22.20 24.52
C LEU A 77 -34.31 -22.82 23.29
N GLU A 78 -33.30 -23.68 23.49
CA GLU A 78 -32.70 -24.49 22.42
C GLU A 78 -33.69 -25.56 21.89
N SER A 79 -34.61 -26.05 22.73
CA SER A 79 -35.64 -27.02 22.34
C SER A 79 -36.66 -26.48 21.32
N LEU A 80 -36.79 -25.14 21.23
CA LEU A 80 -37.68 -24.44 20.30
C LEU A 80 -37.01 -24.09 18.96
N GLY A 81 -35.77 -24.55 18.72
CA GLY A 81 -35.05 -24.29 17.47
C GLY A 81 -34.57 -22.85 17.26
N LEU A 82 -34.84 -21.95 18.21
CA LEU A 82 -34.46 -20.52 18.14
C LEU A 82 -33.16 -20.17 18.88
N GLY A 83 -32.64 -21.05 19.75
CA GLY A 83 -31.47 -20.75 20.58
C GLY A 83 -30.13 -20.68 19.82
N GLY A 84 -30.03 -21.30 18.64
CA GLY A 84 -28.76 -21.44 17.91
C GLY A 84 -28.44 -20.33 16.90
N MET A 85 -29.41 -19.50 16.53
CA MET A 85 -29.25 -18.52 15.43
C MET A 85 -29.02 -17.08 15.93
N ILE A 86 -29.38 -16.77 17.17
CA ILE A 86 -29.37 -15.40 17.72
C ILE A 86 -28.14 -15.16 18.62
N THR A 87 -27.60 -16.21 19.25
CA THR A 87 -26.46 -16.11 20.18
C THR A 87 -25.11 -16.13 19.45
N SER A 88 -25.00 -16.95 18.40
CA SER A 88 -23.76 -17.14 17.64
C SER A 88 -23.38 -15.95 16.75
N THR A 89 -24.35 -15.17 16.27
CA THR A 89 -24.06 -13.98 15.45
C THR A 89 -23.55 -12.81 16.30
N GLN A 90 -24.09 -12.63 17.51
CA GLN A 90 -23.64 -11.58 18.44
C GLN A 90 -22.24 -11.84 19.00
N SER A 91 -21.87 -13.11 19.25
CA SER A 91 -20.51 -13.45 19.66
C SER A 91 -19.50 -13.19 18.53
N ILE A 92 -19.84 -13.54 17.29
CA ILE A 92 -19.00 -13.28 16.11
C ILE A 92 -18.81 -11.77 15.88
N ASP A 93 -19.88 -10.98 15.91
CA ASP A 93 -19.79 -9.53 15.73
C ASP A 93 -18.94 -8.86 16.83
N ASN A 94 -19.05 -9.35 18.08
CA ASN A 94 -18.22 -8.86 19.18
C ASN A 94 -16.73 -9.17 18.96
N GLU A 95 -16.38 -10.39 18.53
CA GLU A 95 -14.98 -10.75 18.22
C GLU A 95 -14.45 -9.95 17.02
N ILE A 96 -15.27 -9.73 15.99
CA ILE A 96 -14.90 -8.89 14.85
C ILE A 96 -14.60 -7.45 15.30
N GLU A 97 -15.41 -6.88 16.20
CA GLU A 97 -15.18 -5.54 16.74
C GLU A 97 -13.89 -5.48 17.60
N VAL A 98 -13.65 -6.52 18.40
CA VAL A 98 -12.40 -6.65 19.19
C VAL A 98 -11.17 -6.71 18.27
N LEU A 99 -11.23 -7.50 17.19
CA LEU A 99 -10.15 -7.58 16.19
C LEU A 99 -9.94 -6.26 15.47
N ARG A 100 -11.00 -5.50 15.21
CA ARG A 100 -10.92 -4.17 14.58
C ARG A 100 -10.54 -3.05 15.57
N SER A 101 -10.36 -3.38 16.85
CA SER A 101 -10.12 -2.37 17.88
C SER A 101 -8.79 -1.65 17.67
N LYS A 102 -8.80 -0.36 18.02
CA LYS A 102 -7.62 0.52 17.88
C LYS A 102 -6.46 0.09 18.77
N THR A 103 -6.76 -0.51 19.92
CA THR A 103 -5.75 -0.94 20.90
C THR A 103 -4.96 -2.13 20.35
N ILE A 104 -5.64 -3.15 19.82
CA ILE A 104 -5.00 -4.33 19.23
C ILE A 104 -4.17 -3.92 18.01
N LEU A 105 -4.73 -3.09 17.13
CA LEU A 105 -3.98 -2.61 15.95
C LEU A 105 -2.75 -1.77 16.35
N LYS A 106 -2.87 -0.93 17.38
CA LYS A 106 -1.71 -0.18 17.92
C LYS A 106 -0.65 -1.13 18.47
N GLU A 107 -1.05 -2.15 19.21
CA GLU A 107 -0.14 -3.14 19.78
C GLU A 107 0.57 -3.94 18.68
N VAL A 108 -0.13 -4.33 17.61
CA VAL A 108 0.48 -4.97 16.44
C VAL A 108 1.49 -4.04 15.75
N VAL A 109 1.13 -2.77 15.53
CA VAL A 109 2.05 -1.77 14.95
C VAL A 109 3.29 -1.57 15.81
N ASN A 110 3.15 -1.59 17.14
CA ASN A 110 4.25 -1.49 18.08
C ASN A 110 5.14 -2.74 18.03
N ASN A 111 4.55 -3.93 18.17
CA ASN A 111 5.28 -5.21 18.20
C ASN A 111 6.01 -5.52 16.88
N LEU A 112 5.46 -5.08 15.75
CA LEU A 112 6.09 -5.23 14.43
C LEU A 112 6.91 -4.01 14.01
N GLU A 113 6.98 -2.98 14.84
CA GLU A 113 7.72 -1.72 14.59
C GLU A 113 7.33 -1.03 13.27
N LEU A 114 6.09 -1.20 12.81
CA LEU A 114 5.58 -0.66 11.53
C LEU A 114 5.43 0.87 11.52
N TYR A 115 5.67 1.51 12.66
CA TYR A 115 5.69 2.96 12.78
C TYR A 115 6.97 3.58 12.22
N ILE A 116 8.01 2.76 11.94
CA ILE A 116 9.23 3.15 11.24
C ILE A 116 9.26 2.45 9.88
N GLN A 117 9.14 3.21 8.81
CA GLN A 117 9.23 2.71 7.44
C GLN A 117 10.58 3.11 6.84
N TYR A 118 11.17 2.23 6.04
CA TYR A 118 12.45 2.45 5.39
C TYR A 118 12.27 2.35 3.88
N TYR A 119 12.93 3.23 3.14
CA TYR A 119 12.89 3.29 1.69
C TYR A 119 14.31 3.35 1.13
N ASP A 120 14.54 2.60 0.07
CA ASP A 120 15.71 2.74 -0.77
C ASP A 120 15.48 3.89 -1.75
N GLU A 121 16.33 4.92 -1.71
CA GLU A 121 16.26 6.05 -2.64
C GLU A 121 17.12 5.83 -3.88
N ASP A 122 18.01 4.82 -3.88
CA ASP A 122 18.89 4.53 -5.01
C ASP A 122 18.17 3.72 -6.11
N GLU A 123 17.13 2.95 -5.75
CA GLU A 123 16.27 2.23 -6.71
C GLU A 123 15.04 3.06 -7.13
N PHE A 124 14.75 3.09 -8.43
CA PHE A 124 13.54 3.70 -8.99
C PHE A 124 12.67 2.62 -9.65
N PRO A 125 11.38 2.44 -9.26
CA PRO A 125 10.64 3.15 -8.20
C PRO A 125 11.15 2.82 -6.78
N LYS A 126 10.91 3.73 -5.83
CA LYS A 126 11.32 3.59 -4.43
C LYS A 126 10.83 2.27 -3.85
N LYS A 127 11.75 1.51 -3.24
CA LYS A 127 11.46 0.19 -2.67
C LYS A 127 11.47 0.26 -1.15
N GLU A 128 10.43 -0.30 -0.53
CA GLU A 128 10.38 -0.41 0.94
C GLU A 128 11.39 -1.46 1.43
N LEU A 129 12.21 -1.08 2.42
CA LEU A 129 13.28 -1.89 3.01
C LEU A 129 12.91 -2.45 4.40
N TYR A 130 11.63 -2.80 4.59
CA TYR A 130 11.17 -3.37 5.86
C TYR A 130 11.99 -4.62 6.24
N LYS A 131 12.62 -4.58 7.42
CA LYS A 131 13.60 -5.56 7.94
C LYS A 131 14.87 -5.77 7.11
N THR A 132 15.01 -5.22 5.91
CA THR A 132 16.20 -5.38 5.06
C THR A 132 17.11 -4.16 5.08
N SER A 133 16.69 -3.06 5.71
CA SER A 133 17.50 -1.85 5.86
C SER A 133 18.86 -2.14 6.52
N PRO A 134 19.95 -1.55 5.99
CA PRO A 134 21.28 -1.69 6.57
C PRO A 134 21.46 -0.86 7.85
N VAL A 135 20.67 0.21 8.00
CA VAL A 135 20.64 1.09 9.18
C VAL A 135 19.29 0.90 9.87
N ILE A 136 19.33 0.59 11.15
CA ILE A 136 18.17 0.46 12.02
C ILE A 136 18.07 1.75 12.83
N VAL A 137 16.97 2.46 12.65
CA VAL A 137 16.57 3.61 13.45
C VAL A 137 15.78 3.08 14.66
N ASN A 138 16.25 3.42 15.85
CA ASN A 138 15.61 3.09 17.11
C ASN A 138 14.98 4.36 17.69
N LEU A 139 13.67 4.33 17.93
CA LEU A 139 12.94 5.35 18.66
C LEU A 139 11.94 4.64 19.56
N THR A 140 11.80 5.05 20.82
CA THR A 140 10.80 4.40 21.67
C THR A 140 9.39 4.77 21.21
N THR A 141 8.43 3.86 21.38
CA THR A 141 7.04 4.15 20.98
C THR A 141 6.40 5.27 21.79
N GLN A 142 6.86 5.48 23.03
CA GLN A 142 6.43 6.62 23.85
C GLN A 142 6.89 7.96 23.26
N GLU A 143 8.13 8.05 22.78
CA GLU A 143 8.64 9.23 22.06
C GLU A 143 7.95 9.38 20.70
N ALA A 144 7.75 8.28 19.97
CA ALA A 144 7.07 8.29 18.67
C ALA A 144 5.62 8.82 18.75
N ASP A 145 4.89 8.49 19.82
CA ASP A 145 3.54 9.00 20.06
C ASP A 145 3.52 10.52 20.33
N GLN A 146 4.61 11.07 20.90
CA GLN A 146 4.75 12.49 21.24
C GLN A 146 5.25 13.37 20.09
N LEU A 147 5.69 12.78 18.98
CA LEU A 147 6.15 13.53 17.81
C LEU A 147 5.09 14.54 17.37
N PRO A 148 5.44 15.81 17.05
CA PRO A 148 4.47 16.82 16.59
C PRO A 148 3.95 16.56 15.16
N GLY A 149 4.68 15.77 14.38
CA GLY A 149 4.31 15.30 13.05
C GLY A 149 5.17 14.09 12.65
N THR A 150 5.03 13.61 11.42
CA THR A 150 5.93 12.57 10.91
C THR A 150 7.36 13.10 10.83
N ALA A 151 8.30 12.33 11.35
CA ALA A 151 9.73 12.59 11.21
C ALA A 151 10.23 11.93 9.92
N LEU A 152 10.80 12.74 9.02
CA LEU A 152 11.47 12.28 7.80
C LEU A 152 12.98 12.31 8.05
N ILE A 153 13.65 11.20 7.77
CA ILE A 153 15.07 11.01 8.05
C ILE A 153 15.72 10.58 6.75
N ASP A 154 16.47 11.48 6.12
CA ASP A 154 17.33 11.13 4.98
C ASP A 154 18.70 10.75 5.51
N MET A 155 19.16 9.55 5.16
CA MET A 155 20.41 8.96 5.62
C MET A 155 21.29 8.63 4.44
N LYS A 156 22.56 9.03 4.52
CA LYS A 156 23.60 8.61 3.56
C LYS A 156 24.63 7.80 4.31
N LEU A 157 24.64 6.50 4.05
CA LEU A 157 25.59 5.58 4.65
C LEU A 157 26.77 5.42 3.70
N ALA A 158 27.96 5.79 4.16
CA ALA A 158 29.19 5.59 3.40
C ALA A 158 29.83 4.23 3.71
N SER A 159 30.68 3.76 2.80
CA SER A 159 31.33 2.43 2.89
C SER A 159 32.28 2.30 4.08
N GLU A 160 32.84 3.41 4.56
CA GLU A 160 33.67 3.47 5.77
C GLU A 160 32.87 3.37 7.08
N GLY A 161 31.54 3.42 7.01
CA GLY A 161 30.64 3.38 8.17
C GLY A 161 30.26 4.75 8.73
N SER A 162 30.61 5.84 8.04
CA SER A 162 30.12 7.18 8.34
C SER A 162 28.64 7.31 7.91
N LEU A 163 27.88 8.11 8.67
CA LEU A 163 26.46 8.32 8.45
C LEU A 163 26.14 9.81 8.50
N ASP A 164 25.71 10.36 7.36
CA ASP A 164 25.11 11.68 7.29
C ASP A 164 23.60 11.59 7.42
N ILE A 165 23.03 12.40 8.31
CA ILE A 165 21.60 12.40 8.62
C ILE A 165 21.04 13.80 8.44
N GLN A 166 19.90 13.87 7.76
CA GLN A 166 19.03 15.04 7.71
C GLN A 166 17.65 14.62 8.23
N LEU A 167 17.33 15.09 9.43
CA LEU A 167 16.09 14.80 10.13
C LEU A 167 15.18 16.02 10.10
N LYS A 168 13.97 15.84 9.57
CA LYS A 168 12.92 16.87 9.52
C LYS A 168 11.72 16.44 10.35
N ILE A 169 11.37 17.24 11.35
CA ILE A 169 10.21 17.02 12.22
C ILE A 169 9.34 18.26 12.19
N GLY A 170 8.26 18.20 11.42
CA GLY A 170 7.38 19.37 11.23
C GLY A 170 8.13 20.54 10.60
N VAL A 171 8.41 21.58 11.39
CA VAL A 171 9.15 22.78 10.97
C VAL A 171 10.63 22.76 11.36
N ASN A 172 11.05 21.83 12.22
CA ASN A 172 12.43 21.75 12.68
C ASN A 172 13.23 20.82 11.76
N GLU A 173 14.44 21.24 11.40
CA GLU A 173 15.41 20.44 10.66
C GLU A 173 16.70 20.30 11.48
N TYR A 174 17.22 19.08 11.54
CA TYR A 174 18.44 18.71 12.24
C TYR A 174 19.36 18.01 11.24
N THR A 175 20.57 18.53 11.07
CA THR A 175 21.60 17.87 10.24
C THR A 175 22.75 17.45 11.14
N LYS A 176 23.19 16.20 11.03
CA LYS A 176 24.33 15.70 11.79
C LYS A 176 25.10 14.64 11.02
N HIS A 177 26.42 14.75 11.08
CA HIS A 177 27.35 13.75 10.60
C HIS A 177 27.82 12.88 11.77
N PHE A 178 27.95 11.59 11.54
CA PHE A 178 28.51 10.63 12.49
C PHE A 178 29.63 9.82 11.81
N ASP A 179 30.83 9.88 12.36
CA ASP A 179 31.97 9.10 11.83
C ASP A 179 31.82 7.59 12.08
N LYS A 180 31.04 7.19 13.09
CA LYS A 180 30.88 5.79 13.49
C LYS A 180 29.52 5.51 14.14
N LEU A 181 28.96 4.35 13.84
CA LEU A 181 27.75 3.80 14.45
C LEU A 181 28.12 2.75 15.54
N PRO A 182 27.32 2.59 16.61
CA PRO A 182 26.02 3.21 16.86
C PRO A 182 26.12 4.68 17.32
N ALA A 183 25.13 5.48 16.95
CA ALA A 183 25.07 6.89 17.31
C ALA A 183 23.66 7.31 17.74
N VAL A 184 23.55 8.40 18.50
CA VAL A 184 22.28 8.96 18.94
C VAL A 184 22.18 10.45 18.61
N LEU A 185 20.99 10.87 18.21
CA LEU A 185 20.62 12.25 17.95
C LEU A 185 19.47 12.63 18.91
N PRO A 186 19.78 13.32 20.02
CA PRO A 186 18.73 13.89 20.86
C PRO A 186 18.05 15.05 20.12
N THR A 187 16.72 15.07 20.13
CA THR A 187 15.89 16.15 19.59
C THR A 187 14.84 16.56 20.61
N ASP A 188 14.17 17.70 20.36
CA ASP A 188 13.09 18.19 21.22
C ASP A 188 11.90 17.22 21.33
N ALA A 189 11.76 16.29 20.37
CA ALA A 189 10.65 15.35 20.29
C ALA A 189 11.03 13.91 20.67
N GLY A 190 12.28 13.66 21.07
CA GLY A 190 12.79 12.33 21.44
C GLY A 190 14.23 12.08 20.99
N THR A 191 14.77 10.93 21.37
CA THR A 191 16.13 10.52 21.03
C THR A 191 16.13 9.48 19.92
N PHE A 192 16.66 9.85 18.75
CA PHE A 192 16.80 8.92 17.63
C PHE A 192 18.13 8.17 17.74
N GLY A 193 18.08 6.85 17.86
CA GLY A 193 19.23 5.97 17.80
C GLY A 193 19.44 5.43 16.38
N PHE A 194 20.70 5.29 15.96
CA PHE A 194 21.08 4.75 14.67
C PHE A 194 22.08 3.61 14.89
N THR A 195 21.78 2.44 14.36
CA THR A 195 22.60 1.24 14.52
C THR A 195 22.75 0.52 13.18
N LEU A 196 23.90 -0.12 12.95
CA LEU A 196 24.07 -0.97 11.77
C LEU A 196 23.45 -2.33 12.03
N LYS A 197 22.78 -2.87 11.01
CA LYS A 197 22.26 -4.23 11.06
C LYS A 197 23.42 -5.24 11.06
N ASP A 198 23.40 -6.19 12.00
CA ASP A 198 24.47 -7.17 12.24
C ASP A 198 24.95 -7.92 10.99
N SER A 199 24.06 -8.19 10.02
CA SER A 199 24.42 -8.87 8.76
C SER A 199 25.39 -8.08 7.87
N LEU A 200 25.58 -6.78 8.13
CA LEU A 200 26.51 -5.90 7.42
C LEU A 200 27.70 -5.48 8.30
N SER A 201 27.64 -5.78 9.59
CA SER A 201 28.75 -5.60 10.54
C SER A 201 29.98 -6.45 10.18
N SER A 202 29.81 -7.49 9.36
CA SER A 202 30.90 -8.34 8.83
C SER A 202 31.69 -7.73 7.65
N GLY A 203 31.58 -6.42 7.38
CA GLY A 203 32.57 -5.70 6.58
C GLY A 203 32.39 -5.69 5.06
N LYS A 204 31.19 -5.99 4.55
CA LYS A 204 30.85 -5.67 3.15
C LYS A 204 29.41 -5.17 3.05
N VAL A 205 29.27 -3.88 2.73
CA VAL A 205 28.05 -3.32 2.16
C VAL A 205 27.89 -3.94 0.77
N VAL A 206 27.14 -5.04 0.67
CA VAL A 206 26.98 -5.78 -0.58
C VAL A 206 26.04 -5.03 -1.51
N GLY A 207 26.62 -4.31 -2.48
CA GLY A 207 25.95 -3.84 -3.70
C GLY A 207 26.07 -2.33 -3.92
N GLN A 208 26.78 -1.99 -5.01
CA GLN A 208 26.76 -0.76 -5.83
C GLN A 208 26.57 0.60 -5.12
N ASN A 209 27.55 1.49 -5.38
CA ASN A 209 27.82 2.82 -4.84
C ASN A 209 28.52 2.84 -3.46
N GLU A 210 29.61 3.63 -3.41
CA GLU A 210 30.38 3.90 -2.19
C GLU A 210 29.53 4.52 -1.08
N ILE A 211 28.37 5.08 -1.44
CA ILE A 211 27.39 5.72 -0.58
C ILE A 211 26.01 5.14 -0.94
N ARG A 212 25.27 4.68 0.08
CA ARG A 212 23.87 4.26 -0.03
C ARG A 212 22.94 5.32 0.54
N ASN A 213 21.92 5.69 -0.22
CA ASN A 213 20.92 6.66 0.20
C ASN A 213 19.67 5.91 0.70
N ILE A 214 19.31 6.15 1.95
CA ILE A 214 18.19 5.49 2.60
C ILE A 214 17.34 6.57 3.26
N SER A 215 16.03 6.52 3.05
CA SER A 215 15.10 7.40 3.76
C SER A 215 14.30 6.59 4.76
N ALA A 216 14.19 7.06 5.99
CA ALA A 216 13.32 6.50 7.01
C ALA A 216 12.23 7.50 7.38
N MET A 217 11.02 6.98 7.60
CA MET A 217 9.85 7.76 7.99
C MET A 217 9.34 7.20 9.32
N VAL A 218 9.42 8.03 10.36
CA VAL A 218 8.90 7.67 11.68
C VAL A 218 7.58 8.41 11.91
N SER A 219 6.51 7.63 12.03
CA SER A 219 5.16 8.13 12.23
C SER A 219 4.64 7.76 13.62
N ARG A 220 3.57 8.44 14.05
CA ARG A 220 2.88 8.09 15.30
C ARG A 220 2.26 6.69 15.17
N PRO A 221 2.56 5.73 16.07
CA PRO A 221 1.99 4.38 16.04
C PRO A 221 0.46 4.35 15.92
N PHE A 222 -0.24 5.21 16.66
CA PHE A 222 -1.70 5.29 16.59
C PHE A 222 -2.22 5.78 15.22
N GLY A 223 -1.50 6.69 14.57
CA GLY A 223 -1.86 7.17 13.23
C GLY A 223 -1.73 6.07 12.19
N VAL A 224 -0.65 5.29 12.26
CA VAL A 224 -0.40 4.13 11.40
C VAL A 224 -1.46 3.04 11.63
N ALA A 225 -1.76 2.73 12.89
CA ALA A 225 -2.80 1.76 13.26
C ALA A 225 -4.19 2.16 12.72
N LYS A 226 -4.54 3.45 12.77
CA LYS A 226 -5.78 3.96 12.17
C LYS A 226 -5.80 3.80 10.65
N GLY A 227 -4.65 3.97 9.98
CA GLY A 227 -4.49 3.69 8.56
C GLY A 227 -4.82 2.24 8.22
N TYR A 228 -4.21 1.30 8.95
CA TYR A 228 -4.50 -0.14 8.78
C TYR A 228 -5.95 -0.49 9.13
N GLN A 229 -6.54 0.12 10.16
CA GLN A 229 -7.94 -0.10 10.52
C GLN A 229 -8.91 0.21 9.39
N ASN A 230 -8.61 1.26 8.60
CA ASN A 230 -9.44 1.66 7.46
C ASN A 230 -9.30 0.72 6.25
N MET A 231 -8.14 0.07 6.11
CA MET A 231 -7.84 -0.88 5.03
C MET A 231 -8.27 -2.31 5.37
N LEU A 232 -8.39 -2.62 6.66
CA LEU A 232 -8.79 -3.93 7.15
C LEU A 232 -10.29 -4.17 6.91
N ASN A 233 -10.60 -5.19 6.11
CA ASN A 233 -11.96 -5.69 5.94
C ASN A 233 -12.09 -7.05 6.63
N ILE A 234 -13.03 -7.15 7.58
CA ILE A 234 -13.36 -8.39 8.28
C ILE A 234 -14.83 -8.66 8.00
N ALA A 235 -15.12 -9.83 7.43
CA ALA A 235 -16.48 -10.27 7.16
C ALA A 235 -16.64 -11.73 7.62
N PRO A 236 -17.81 -12.09 8.19
CA PRO A 236 -18.13 -13.48 8.43
C PRO A 236 -18.22 -14.22 7.09
N THR A 237 -17.64 -15.42 7.04
CA THR A 237 -17.65 -16.33 5.88
C THR A 237 -18.48 -17.56 6.13
#